data_AF-A0A0Q8SY36-F1
#
_entry.id   AF-A0A0Q8SY36-F1
#
_cell.length_a   1.000
_cell.length_b   1.000
_cell.length_c   1.000
_cell.angle_alpha   90.00
_cell.angle_beta   90.00
_cell.angle_gamma   90.00
#
_symmetry.space_group_name_H-M   'P 1'
#
loop_
_entity.id
_entity.type
_entity.pdbx_description
1 polymer ?
#
loop_
_entity_poly.entity_id
_entity_poly.type
_entity_poly.pdbx_seq_one_letter_code
_entity_poly.pdbx_strand_id
1 'polypeptide(L)'
;MTYVVHIWEHHPSPQTWAEADALQARLDCQPAPPNPKFAALAAGLVQAFPHRRDGQTRSPWIEGAPDGRVDHASWALGVDTDLMDRVLPVLVNQALALGLTVYDGQTGEVFLPGNWCLTPEGRTPVNWPEPAVEPVAAAGLDAGRSYLEGRVRALVLPHFAPSGFQLCWRTGLQTHDALAMVRDTALGQQRIEMTPQSWSEQHWDLWMSCEIEPRLPPDLAKWCEPQHTIPLARTQWPELAAFRRRDEQKPYEPSFRCMGPHALDQFLGLYTQWAVRELLPLLDGCADLAGYLRLDGREASPEVFLQAAVAGLALAHCAGDPALAERAQRYGQQRVPNPRPELFHRRLGGLAGFAQYFGMQAQAPR
;
A
#
# COMPACT_ATOMS: atom_id res chain seq x y z
N MET A 1 -10.77 9.44 18.07
CA MET A 1 -11.22 10.84 17.88
C MET A 1 -12.45 10.79 16.98
N THR A 2 -13.29 11.83 16.98
CA THR A 2 -14.49 11.90 16.11
C THR A 2 -14.16 12.76 14.90
N TYR A 3 -14.41 12.21 13.72
CA TYR A 3 -14.32 12.90 12.43
C TYR A 3 -15.73 13.23 11.95
N VAL A 4 -15.96 14.44 11.44
CA VAL A 4 -17.30 14.88 11.00
C VAL A 4 -17.25 15.30 9.55
N VAL A 5 -18.20 14.79 8.77
CA VAL A 5 -18.44 15.17 7.37
C VAL A 5 -19.86 15.71 7.23
N HIS A 6 -20.04 16.70 6.37
CA HIS A 6 -21.34 17.35 6.16
C HIS A 6 -21.92 16.93 4.81
N ILE A 7 -23.22 16.65 4.78
CA ILE A 7 -23.91 16.10 3.61
C ILE A 7 -25.15 16.93 3.33
N TRP A 8 -25.36 17.38 2.10
CA TRP A 8 -26.57 18.11 1.73
C TRP A 8 -27.08 17.76 0.34
N GLU A 9 -28.35 18.08 0.08
CA GLU A 9 -28.91 17.94 -1.25
C GLU A 9 -28.37 19.01 -2.19
N HIS A 10 -27.87 18.57 -3.33
CA HIS A 10 -27.19 19.42 -4.28
C HIS A 10 -28.13 20.43 -4.93
N HIS A 11 -28.24 21.66 -4.39
CA HIS A 11 -28.77 22.84 -5.08
C HIS A 11 -28.61 24.13 -4.23
N PRO A 12 -27.97 25.21 -4.73
CA PRO A 12 -27.18 25.32 -5.96
C PRO A 12 -25.78 24.67 -5.85
N SER A 13 -25.21 24.24 -6.98
CA SER A 13 -23.85 23.68 -7.03
C SER A 13 -22.82 24.76 -6.74
N PRO A 14 -21.96 24.61 -5.72
CA PRO A 14 -20.77 25.45 -5.63
C PRO A 14 -19.85 25.17 -6.84
N GLN A 15 -19.21 26.21 -7.36
CA GLN A 15 -18.21 26.11 -8.43
C GLN A 15 -16.79 26.14 -7.87
N THR A 16 -16.62 26.68 -6.65
CA THR A 16 -15.35 26.77 -5.95
C THR A 16 -15.45 26.21 -4.54
N TRP A 17 -14.32 25.81 -3.96
CA TRP A 17 -14.26 25.35 -2.58
C TRP A 17 -14.75 26.43 -1.59
N ALA A 18 -14.38 27.69 -1.79
CA ALA A 18 -14.81 28.80 -0.94
C ALA A 18 -16.33 29.02 -0.97
N GLU A 19 -16.98 28.82 -2.13
CA GLU A 19 -18.44 28.84 -2.22
C GLU A 19 -19.08 27.67 -1.47
N ALA A 20 -18.46 26.49 -1.51
CA ALA A 20 -18.95 25.31 -0.80
C ALA A 20 -18.87 25.49 0.72
N ASP A 21 -17.75 26.03 1.23
CA ASP A 21 -17.56 26.32 2.66
C ASP A 21 -18.60 27.34 3.18
N ALA A 22 -18.77 28.46 2.45
CA ALA A 22 -19.80 29.45 2.78
C ALA A 22 -21.23 28.88 2.68
N LEU A 23 -21.48 27.99 1.72
CA LEU A 23 -22.77 27.32 1.56
C LEU A 23 -23.05 26.38 2.74
N GLN A 24 -22.07 25.58 3.15
CA GLN A 24 -22.23 24.65 4.28
C GLN A 24 -22.54 25.39 5.58
N ALA A 25 -21.81 26.46 5.91
CA ALA A 25 -22.08 27.26 7.11
C ALA A 25 -23.51 27.83 7.14
N ARG A 26 -24.06 28.17 5.97
CA ARG A 26 -25.45 28.62 5.84
C ARG A 26 -26.46 27.48 6.01
N LEU A 27 -26.19 26.31 5.41
CA LEU A 27 -27.08 25.16 5.44
C LEU A 27 -27.17 24.51 6.83
N ASP A 28 -26.07 24.49 7.58
CA ASP A 28 -26.06 24.01 8.97
C ASP A 28 -27.01 24.81 9.87
N CYS A 29 -27.21 26.10 9.59
CA CYS A 29 -28.15 26.95 10.33
C CYS A 29 -29.56 26.97 9.75
N GLN A 30 -29.81 26.33 8.60
CA GLN A 30 -31.07 26.43 7.87
C GLN A 30 -32.00 25.25 8.22
N PRO A 31 -33.16 25.49 8.86
CA PRO A 31 -34.15 24.44 9.08
C PRO A 31 -34.69 23.90 7.75
N ALA A 32 -34.90 22.59 7.67
CA ALA A 32 -35.45 21.93 6.49
C ALA A 32 -36.40 20.79 6.87
N PRO A 33 -37.40 20.46 6.02
CA PRO A 33 -38.16 19.23 6.19
C PRO A 33 -37.25 18.00 6.03
N PRO A 34 -37.64 16.83 6.57
CA PRO A 34 -36.87 15.59 6.43
C PRO A 34 -36.56 15.27 4.95
N ASN A 35 -35.29 14.99 4.66
CA ASN A 35 -34.86 14.64 3.31
C ASN A 35 -34.85 13.11 3.12
N PRO A 36 -35.68 12.56 2.20
CA PRO A 36 -35.71 11.11 1.97
C PRO A 36 -34.37 10.54 1.46
N LYS A 37 -33.53 11.36 0.82
CA LYS A 37 -32.20 10.95 0.35
C LYS A 37 -31.24 10.71 1.51
N PHE A 38 -31.35 11.45 2.62
CA PHE A 38 -30.55 11.20 3.82
C PHE A 38 -30.91 9.87 4.46
N ALA A 39 -32.20 9.56 4.56
CA ALA A 39 -32.65 8.26 5.06
C ALA A 39 -32.18 7.09 4.17
N ALA A 40 -32.22 7.27 2.83
CA ALA A 40 -31.70 6.29 1.88
C ALA A 40 -30.19 6.09 2.01
N LEU A 41 -29.43 7.18 2.15
CA LEU A 41 -27.98 7.14 2.37
C LEU A 41 -27.64 6.44 3.70
N ALA A 42 -28.34 6.79 4.78
CA ALA A 42 -28.16 6.18 6.08
C ALA A 42 -28.40 4.66 6.05
N ALA A 43 -29.47 4.21 5.39
CA ALA A 43 -29.74 2.78 5.20
C ALA A 43 -28.60 2.06 4.45
N GLY A 44 -28.11 2.66 3.35
CA GLY A 44 -26.99 2.10 2.59
C GLY A 44 -25.67 2.06 3.37
N LEU A 45 -25.41 3.07 4.20
CA LEU A 45 -24.25 3.12 5.10
C LEU A 45 -24.34 2.08 6.21
N VAL A 46 -25.49 1.91 6.86
CA VAL A 46 -25.70 0.88 7.89
C VAL A 46 -25.56 -0.52 7.30
N GLN A 47 -26.01 -0.73 6.06
CA GLN A 47 -25.81 -1.99 5.35
C GLN A 47 -24.32 -2.26 5.08
N ALA A 48 -23.57 -1.25 4.64
CA ALA A 48 -22.14 -1.37 4.35
C ALA A 48 -21.26 -1.49 5.61
N PHE A 49 -21.67 -0.82 6.69
CA PHE A 49 -20.98 -0.83 7.97
C PHE A 49 -21.99 -1.06 9.12
N PRO A 50 -22.29 -2.33 9.45
CA PRO A 50 -23.25 -2.64 10.49
C PRO A 50 -22.80 -2.15 11.87
N HIS A 51 -23.70 -1.52 12.61
CA HIS A 51 -23.50 -1.20 14.02
C HIS A 51 -23.81 -2.42 14.89
N ARG A 52 -22.81 -3.26 15.19
CA ARG A 52 -22.98 -4.44 16.06
C ARG A 52 -22.55 -4.14 17.49
N ARG A 53 -23.40 -4.49 18.46
CA ARG A 53 -23.14 -4.32 19.91
C ARG A 53 -22.26 -5.43 20.52
N ASP A 54 -21.87 -6.43 19.74
CA ASP A 54 -21.19 -7.65 20.20
C ASP A 54 -19.66 -7.54 20.29
N GLY A 55 -19.08 -6.38 19.94
CA GLY A 55 -17.66 -6.08 20.14
C GLY A 55 -16.69 -6.81 19.21
N GLN A 56 -17.17 -7.65 18.28
CA GLN A 56 -16.31 -8.43 17.37
C GLN A 56 -15.87 -7.63 16.13
N THR A 57 -16.53 -6.52 15.83
CA THR A 57 -16.16 -5.59 14.76
C THR A 57 -16.27 -4.15 15.26
N ARG A 58 -15.18 -3.38 15.12
CA ARG A 58 -15.17 -1.95 15.46
C ARG A 58 -16.13 -1.21 14.53
N SER A 59 -17.25 -0.73 15.08
CA SER A 59 -18.23 0.10 14.35
C SER A 59 -17.63 1.47 14.05
N PRO A 60 -17.76 2.01 12.83
CA PRO A 60 -17.33 3.37 12.53
C PRO A 60 -18.22 4.44 13.16
N TRP A 61 -19.44 4.08 13.57
CA TRP A 61 -20.41 5.03 14.11
C TRP A 61 -20.20 5.25 15.60
N ILE A 62 -19.82 6.47 15.97
CA ILE A 62 -19.55 6.88 17.35
C ILE A 62 -20.85 7.21 18.10
N GLU A 63 -21.83 7.80 17.41
CA GLU A 63 -23.08 8.29 17.99
C GLU A 63 -24.24 7.28 17.87
N GLY A 64 -23.93 6.05 17.44
CA GLY A 64 -24.92 5.05 17.06
C GLY A 64 -25.11 4.97 15.54
N ALA A 65 -25.87 3.96 15.08
CA ALA A 65 -26.10 3.77 13.65
C ALA A 65 -26.77 5.01 13.02
N PRO A 66 -26.26 5.51 11.88
CA PRO A 66 -26.88 6.66 11.22
C PRO A 66 -28.29 6.33 10.75
N ASP A 67 -29.22 7.26 10.93
CA ASP A 67 -30.62 7.13 10.48
C ASP A 67 -31.04 8.22 9.48
N GLY A 68 -30.15 9.19 9.22
CA GLY A 68 -30.36 10.29 8.28
C GLY A 68 -31.41 11.31 8.73
N ARG A 69 -31.82 11.29 10.00
CA ARG A 69 -32.82 12.22 10.55
C ARG A 69 -32.15 13.48 11.07
N VAL A 70 -32.40 14.60 10.40
CA VAL A 70 -31.93 15.92 10.81
C VAL A 70 -33.02 16.96 10.61
N ASP A 71 -32.99 18.01 11.43
CA ASP A 71 -33.91 19.15 11.36
C ASP A 71 -33.36 20.29 10.47
N HIS A 72 -32.21 20.08 9.84
CA HIS A 72 -31.46 21.07 9.06
C HIS A 72 -31.23 20.62 7.61
N ALA A 73 -30.92 21.58 6.74
CA ALA A 73 -30.64 21.33 5.32
C ALA A 73 -29.30 20.59 5.07
N SER A 74 -28.45 20.52 6.10
CA SER A 74 -27.17 19.81 6.12
C SER A 74 -27.20 18.73 7.21
N TRP A 75 -26.71 17.55 6.87
CA TRP A 75 -26.53 16.43 7.79
C TRP A 75 -25.05 16.29 8.17
N ALA A 76 -24.74 16.53 9.44
CA ALA A 76 -23.44 16.22 10.03
C ALA A 76 -23.38 14.74 10.44
N LEU A 77 -22.43 14.00 9.87
CA LEU A 77 -22.21 12.58 10.15
C LEU A 77 -20.90 12.39 10.90
N GLY A 78 -20.99 11.90 12.15
CA GLY A 78 -19.85 11.54 12.98
C GLY A 78 -19.33 10.12 12.71
N VAL A 79 -18.02 10.00 12.50
CA VAL A 79 -17.32 8.75 12.19
C VAL A 79 -16.06 8.63 13.04
N ASP A 80 -15.69 7.42 13.42
CA ASP A 80 -14.39 7.14 14.04
C ASP A 80 -13.26 7.52 13.08
N THR A 81 -12.40 8.45 13.51
CA THR A 81 -11.26 8.94 12.72
C THR A 81 -10.41 7.80 12.17
N ASP A 82 -10.19 6.74 12.96
CA ASP A 82 -9.35 5.60 12.55
C ASP A 82 -9.98 4.76 11.42
N LEU A 83 -11.27 4.96 11.17
CA LEU A 83 -12.04 4.25 10.16
C LEU A 83 -12.49 5.16 8.99
N MET A 84 -12.13 6.44 9.02
CA MET A 84 -12.59 7.40 8.00
C MET A 84 -12.10 7.02 6.60
N ASP A 85 -10.85 6.60 6.45
CA ASP A 85 -10.31 6.12 5.16
C ASP A 85 -11.11 4.97 4.55
N ARG A 86 -11.81 4.19 5.38
CA ARG A 86 -12.66 3.07 4.95
C ARG A 86 -14.07 3.55 4.63
N VAL A 87 -14.61 4.50 5.39
CA VAL A 87 -15.99 4.97 5.28
C VAL A 87 -16.17 5.98 4.16
N LEU A 88 -15.23 6.92 4.00
CA LEU A 88 -15.34 8.06 3.09
C LEU A 88 -15.63 7.66 1.64
N PRO A 89 -14.96 6.65 1.03
CA PRO A 89 -15.25 6.28 -0.36
C PRO A 89 -16.67 5.71 -0.54
N VAL A 90 -17.13 4.89 0.41
CA VAL A 90 -18.49 4.30 0.34
C VAL A 90 -19.54 5.39 0.55
N LEU A 91 -19.31 6.28 1.52
CA LEU A 91 -20.14 7.45 1.77
C LEU A 91 -20.27 8.33 0.53
N VAL A 92 -19.15 8.74 -0.06
CA VAL A 92 -19.13 9.60 -1.25
C VAL A 92 -19.87 8.94 -2.40
N ASN A 93 -19.55 7.68 -2.75
CA ASN A 93 -20.21 7.01 -3.87
C ASN A 93 -21.73 6.88 -3.70
N GLN A 94 -22.20 6.46 -2.52
CA GLN A 94 -23.63 6.36 -2.25
C GLN A 94 -24.32 7.73 -2.23
N ALA A 95 -23.69 8.75 -1.64
CA ALA A 95 -24.21 10.11 -1.59
C ALA A 95 -24.32 10.72 -3.00
N LEU A 96 -23.27 10.61 -3.81
CA LEU A 96 -23.25 11.13 -5.17
C LEU A 96 -24.30 10.45 -6.06
N ALA A 97 -24.50 9.13 -5.91
CA ALA A 97 -25.53 8.38 -6.62
C ALA A 97 -26.96 8.87 -6.27
N LEU A 98 -27.17 9.38 -5.06
CA LEU A 98 -28.42 9.99 -4.61
C LEU A 98 -28.53 11.49 -5.00
N GLY A 99 -27.52 12.04 -5.67
CA GLY A 99 -27.45 13.47 -6.01
C GLY A 99 -27.19 14.36 -4.78
N LEU A 100 -26.51 13.83 -3.77
CA LEU A 100 -26.06 14.57 -2.59
C LEU A 100 -24.63 15.07 -2.78
N THR A 101 -24.28 16.11 -2.03
CA THR A 101 -22.91 16.64 -1.90
C THR A 101 -22.33 16.21 -0.56
N VAL A 102 -21.04 15.84 -0.54
CA VAL A 102 -20.30 15.49 0.69
C VAL A 102 -19.18 16.51 0.88
N TYR A 103 -19.13 17.14 2.03
CA TYR A 103 -18.09 18.09 2.41
C TYR A 103 -17.27 17.57 3.57
N ASP A 104 -15.97 17.53 3.32
CA ASP A 104 -14.96 17.25 4.31
C ASP A 104 -14.17 18.53 4.59
N GLY A 105 -14.61 19.27 5.61
CA GLY A 105 -13.94 20.49 6.04
C GLY A 105 -12.56 20.26 6.67
N GLN A 106 -12.22 19.02 7.07
CA GLN A 106 -10.93 18.70 7.66
C GLN A 106 -9.85 18.47 6.60
N THR A 107 -10.20 17.84 5.47
CA THR A 107 -9.29 17.68 4.32
C THR A 107 -9.38 18.82 3.31
N GLY A 108 -10.43 19.64 3.38
CA GLY A 108 -10.69 20.69 2.39
C GLY A 108 -11.21 20.12 1.07
N GLU A 109 -11.98 19.03 1.11
CA GLU A 109 -12.53 18.36 -0.08
C GLU A 109 -14.06 18.48 -0.13
N VAL A 110 -14.61 18.76 -1.31
CA VAL A 110 -16.06 18.81 -1.56
C VAL A 110 -16.39 17.89 -2.74
N PHE A 111 -17.12 16.82 -2.49
CA PHE A 111 -17.54 15.86 -3.50
C PHE A 111 -18.93 16.21 -4.03
N LEU A 112 -19.01 16.47 -5.33
CA LEU A 112 -20.22 16.90 -6.05
C LEU A 112 -20.79 15.79 -6.94
N PRO A 113 -22.11 15.76 -7.19
CA PRO A 113 -22.74 14.90 -8.18
C PRO A 113 -22.07 15.00 -9.56
N GLY A 114 -22.04 13.87 -10.28
CA GLY A 114 -21.29 13.75 -11.53
C GLY A 114 -19.80 13.46 -11.34
N ASN A 115 -19.41 12.98 -10.15
CA ASN A 115 -18.05 12.53 -9.81
C ASN A 115 -17.00 13.64 -9.92
N TRP A 116 -17.23 14.78 -9.24
CA TRP A 116 -16.26 15.88 -9.16
C TRP A 116 -15.87 16.19 -7.71
N CYS A 117 -14.59 16.51 -7.49
CA CYS A 117 -14.06 17.00 -6.23
C CYS A 117 -13.62 18.46 -6.41
N LEU A 118 -14.03 19.34 -5.51
CA LEU A 118 -13.48 20.69 -5.37
C LEU A 118 -12.52 20.71 -4.19
N THR A 119 -11.32 21.21 -4.43
CA THR A 119 -10.34 21.58 -3.40
C THR A 119 -9.99 23.07 -3.56
N PRO A 120 -9.22 23.68 -2.62
CA PRO A 120 -8.71 25.04 -2.81
C PRO A 120 -7.90 25.23 -4.11
N GLU A 121 -7.27 24.16 -4.60
CA GLU A 121 -6.45 24.14 -5.83
C GLU A 121 -7.29 24.03 -7.12
N GLY A 122 -8.57 23.67 -7.01
CA GLY A 122 -9.50 23.65 -8.13
C GLY A 122 -10.35 22.38 -8.22
N ARG A 123 -10.93 22.17 -9.40
CA ARG A 123 -11.86 21.07 -9.66
C ARG A 123 -11.15 19.91 -10.33
N THR A 124 -11.26 18.72 -9.73
CA THR A 124 -10.70 17.48 -10.28
C THR A 124 -11.79 16.40 -10.35
N PRO A 125 -11.72 15.47 -11.30
CA PRO A 125 -12.63 14.33 -11.30
C PRO A 125 -12.38 13.48 -10.05
N VAL A 126 -13.46 13.00 -9.45
CA VAL A 126 -13.39 12.02 -8.36
C VAL A 126 -12.82 10.73 -8.95
N ASN A 127 -11.56 10.46 -8.66
CA ASN A 127 -10.89 9.24 -9.06
C ASN A 127 -10.77 8.31 -7.84
N TRP A 128 -11.92 7.98 -7.26
CA TRP A 128 -12.05 6.83 -6.37
C TRP A 128 -12.49 5.66 -7.25
N PRO A 129 -11.92 4.45 -7.10
CA PRO A 129 -12.48 3.30 -7.80
C PRO A 129 -13.94 3.11 -7.37
N GLU A 130 -14.85 2.89 -8.32
CA GLU A 130 -16.24 2.54 -8.01
C GLU A 130 -16.26 1.33 -7.05
N PRO A 131 -17.10 1.34 -5.99
CA PRO A 131 -17.33 0.14 -5.22
C PRO A 131 -18.19 -0.77 -6.10
N ALA A 132 -17.55 -1.73 -6.78
CA ALA A 132 -18.26 -2.77 -7.49
C ALA A 132 -19.16 -3.53 -6.50
N VAL A 133 -20.47 -3.32 -6.62
CA VAL A 133 -21.48 -4.11 -5.93
C VAL A 133 -21.56 -5.46 -6.62
N GLU A 134 -20.83 -6.45 -6.11
CA GLU A 134 -21.30 -7.85 -6.03
C GLU A 134 -20.66 -8.55 -4.82
N PRO A 135 -21.43 -9.38 -4.09
CA PRO A 135 -21.16 -9.74 -2.71
C PRO A 135 -20.12 -10.86 -2.60
N VAL A 136 -18.98 -10.59 -1.96
CA VAL A 136 -18.19 -11.66 -1.33
C VAL A 136 -18.89 -12.03 -0.04
N ALA A 137 -20.09 -12.61 -0.12
CA ALA A 137 -20.88 -12.93 1.07
C ALA A 137 -20.06 -13.78 2.06
N ALA A 138 -19.72 -13.20 3.22
CA ALA A 138 -19.51 -13.90 4.48
C ALA A 138 -18.63 -15.17 4.44
N ALA A 139 -17.53 -15.16 3.69
CA ALA A 139 -16.51 -16.20 3.76
C ALA A 139 -15.23 -15.59 4.32
N GLY A 140 -14.68 -16.16 5.39
CA GLY A 140 -13.59 -15.58 6.19
C GLY A 140 -12.27 -15.35 5.44
N LEU A 141 -11.18 -15.17 6.19
CA LEU A 141 -9.84 -14.82 5.68
C LEU A 141 -9.41 -15.65 4.44
N ASP A 142 -9.80 -16.92 4.37
CA ASP A 142 -9.46 -17.85 3.28
C ASP A 142 -10.09 -17.51 1.92
N ALA A 143 -11.28 -16.89 1.90
CA ALA A 143 -11.94 -16.53 0.64
C ALA A 143 -11.26 -15.32 -0.02
N GLY A 144 -10.83 -14.34 0.76
CA GLY A 144 -10.07 -13.19 0.26
C GLY A 144 -8.68 -13.58 -0.27
N ARG A 145 -8.01 -14.54 0.40
CA ARG A 145 -6.75 -15.15 -0.09
C ARG A 145 -6.95 -15.87 -1.41
N SER A 146 -7.96 -16.73 -1.47
CA SER A 146 -8.29 -17.49 -2.68
C SER A 146 -8.66 -16.57 -3.85
N TYR A 147 -9.37 -15.47 -3.57
CA TYR A 147 -9.70 -14.46 -4.58
C TYR A 147 -8.45 -13.76 -5.13
N LEU A 148 -7.59 -13.22 -4.25
CA LEU A 148 -6.33 -12.57 -4.65
C LEU A 148 -5.46 -13.54 -5.44
N GLU A 149 -5.28 -14.77 -4.97
CA GLU A 149 -4.53 -15.81 -5.69
C GLU A 149 -5.11 -16.07 -7.08
N GLY A 150 -6.43 -16.21 -7.19
CA GLY A 150 -7.12 -16.39 -8.47
C GLY A 150 -6.85 -15.24 -9.43
N ARG A 151 -6.89 -13.99 -8.94
CA ARG A 151 -6.60 -12.81 -9.75
C ARG A 151 -5.13 -12.73 -10.17
N VAL A 152 -4.19 -12.99 -9.27
CA VAL A 152 -2.75 -13.00 -9.58
C VAL A 152 -2.41 -14.10 -10.57
N ARG A 153 -3.00 -15.29 -10.42
CA ARG A 153 -2.82 -16.41 -11.35
C ARG A 153 -3.34 -16.08 -12.75
N ALA A 154 -4.44 -15.33 -12.85
CA ALA A 154 -5.05 -14.95 -14.12
C ALA A 154 -4.36 -13.76 -14.81
N LEU A 155 -3.99 -12.72 -14.04
CA LEU A 155 -3.55 -11.44 -14.59
C LEU A 155 -2.03 -11.23 -14.56
N VAL A 156 -1.33 -11.85 -13.61
CA VAL A 156 0.10 -11.56 -13.35
C VAL A 156 0.96 -12.74 -13.79
N LEU A 157 0.68 -13.94 -13.27
CA LEU A 157 1.50 -15.13 -13.49
C LEU A 157 1.81 -15.43 -14.97
N PRO A 158 0.90 -15.25 -15.95
CA PRO A 158 1.21 -15.52 -17.36
C PRO A 158 2.39 -14.71 -17.91
N HIS A 159 2.69 -13.55 -17.32
CA HIS A 159 3.80 -12.69 -17.72
C HIS A 159 5.15 -13.11 -17.12
N PHE A 160 5.14 -13.82 -15.99
CA PHE A 160 6.34 -14.22 -15.26
C PHE A 160 6.68 -15.70 -15.41
N ALA A 161 5.68 -16.55 -15.66
CA ALA A 161 5.86 -17.99 -15.86
C ALA A 161 6.87 -18.35 -16.97
N PRO A 162 6.94 -17.65 -18.13
CA PRO A 162 7.97 -17.90 -19.14
C PRO A 162 9.41 -17.71 -18.62
N SER A 163 9.60 -16.85 -17.62
CA SER A 163 10.89 -16.62 -16.97
C SER A 163 11.12 -17.51 -15.75
N GLY A 164 10.33 -18.58 -15.60
CA GLY A 164 10.50 -19.62 -14.59
C GLY A 164 9.82 -19.38 -13.24
N PHE A 165 9.03 -18.30 -13.11
CA PHE A 165 8.31 -18.04 -11.86
C PHE A 165 7.12 -18.97 -11.65
N GLN A 166 6.96 -19.37 -10.39
CA GLN A 166 5.84 -20.16 -9.90
C GLN A 166 5.14 -19.40 -8.77
N LEU A 167 3.81 -19.53 -8.70
CA LEU A 167 3.01 -18.89 -7.66
C LEU A 167 2.88 -19.83 -6.44
N CYS A 168 3.20 -19.34 -5.25
CA CYS A 168 3.01 -20.06 -4.00
C CYS A 168 2.61 -19.13 -2.84
N TRP A 169 1.94 -19.69 -1.84
CA TRP A 169 1.78 -19.02 -0.55
C TRP A 169 2.99 -19.31 0.34
N ARG A 170 3.56 -18.25 0.90
CA ARG A 170 4.52 -18.34 2.00
C ARG A 170 3.77 -18.17 3.29
N THR A 171 3.56 -19.27 4.00
CA THR A 171 2.84 -19.30 5.28
C THR A 171 3.78 -19.44 6.46
N GLY A 172 3.38 -18.95 7.63
CA GLY A 172 4.13 -19.14 8.87
C GLY A 172 5.35 -18.23 9.02
N LEU A 173 5.39 -17.11 8.27
CA LEU A 173 6.34 -16.04 8.57
C LEU A 173 5.91 -15.36 9.87
N GLN A 174 6.89 -14.82 10.61
CA GLN A 174 6.63 -14.21 11.91
C GLN A 174 5.67 -13.01 11.85
N THR A 175 5.53 -12.37 10.68
CA THR A 175 4.84 -11.09 10.54
C THR A 175 3.63 -11.11 9.61
N HIS A 176 3.54 -12.06 8.67
CA HIS A 176 2.45 -12.12 7.67
C HIS A 176 2.49 -13.44 6.88
N ASP A 177 1.41 -13.76 6.17
CA ASP A 177 1.48 -14.71 5.05
C ASP A 177 1.56 -13.90 3.75
N ALA A 178 2.34 -14.36 2.77
CA ALA A 178 2.55 -13.66 1.51
C ALA A 178 2.19 -14.55 0.31
N LEU A 179 1.52 -13.96 -0.70
CA LEU A 179 1.42 -14.59 -2.01
C LEU A 179 2.67 -14.21 -2.80
N ALA A 180 3.48 -15.20 -3.17
CA ALA A 180 4.77 -14.96 -3.80
C ALA A 180 4.85 -15.61 -5.18
N MET A 181 5.43 -14.88 -6.13
CA MET A 181 6.00 -15.47 -7.33
C MET A 181 7.47 -15.76 -7.05
N VAL A 182 7.87 -17.02 -7.11
CA VAL A 182 9.22 -17.47 -6.79
C VAL A 182 9.87 -18.17 -7.98
N ARG A 183 11.18 -18.01 -8.13
CA ARG A 183 12.00 -18.85 -9.03
C ARG A 183 13.37 -19.11 -8.43
N ASP A 184 13.91 -20.27 -8.72
CA ASP A 184 15.29 -20.62 -8.38
C ASP A 184 16.25 -20.24 -9.51
N THR A 185 17.36 -19.63 -9.16
CA THR A 185 18.47 -19.31 -10.07
C THR A 185 19.79 -19.86 -9.54
N ALA A 186 20.89 -19.62 -10.26
CA ALA A 186 22.22 -19.99 -9.78
C ALA A 186 22.65 -19.14 -8.58
N LEU A 187 22.24 -17.86 -8.55
CA LEU A 187 22.51 -16.95 -7.43
C LEU A 187 21.73 -17.34 -6.17
N GLY A 188 20.49 -17.80 -6.33
CA GLY A 188 19.60 -18.17 -5.24
C GLY A 188 18.14 -18.05 -5.62
N GLN A 189 17.25 -17.96 -4.63
CA GLN A 189 15.83 -17.81 -4.87
C GLN A 189 15.50 -16.33 -5.08
N GLN A 190 14.80 -16.03 -6.17
CA GLN A 190 14.24 -14.71 -6.42
C GLN A 190 12.74 -14.73 -6.12
N ARG A 191 12.26 -13.70 -5.44
CA ARG A 191 10.85 -13.61 -5.02
C ARG A 191 10.27 -12.23 -5.28
N ILE A 192 9.04 -12.22 -5.79
CA ILE A 192 8.18 -11.05 -5.88
C ILE A 192 6.96 -11.34 -5.02
N GLU A 193 6.78 -10.59 -3.94
CA GLU A 193 5.72 -10.83 -2.97
C GLU A 193 4.62 -9.78 -3.06
N MET A 194 3.40 -10.28 -2.95
CA MET A 194 2.18 -9.52 -2.78
C MET A 194 1.62 -9.92 -1.42
N THR A 195 2.02 -9.20 -0.39
CA THR A 195 1.63 -9.47 0.98
C THR A 195 0.33 -8.75 1.28
N PRO A 196 -0.78 -9.47 1.47
CA PRO A 196 -2.01 -8.84 1.91
C PRO A 196 -1.87 -8.46 3.40
N GLN A 197 -1.84 -7.16 3.69
CA GLN A 197 -1.74 -6.62 5.05
C GLN A 197 -3.10 -6.60 5.75
N SER A 198 -4.13 -6.29 4.98
CA SER A 198 -5.53 -6.35 5.39
C SER A 198 -6.38 -6.57 4.15
N TRP A 199 -7.52 -7.24 4.31
CA TRP A 199 -8.49 -7.35 3.21
C TRP A 199 -9.90 -7.48 3.76
N SER A 200 -10.85 -7.07 2.95
CA SER A 200 -12.29 -7.25 3.16
C SER A 200 -12.98 -7.48 1.82
N GLU A 201 -14.28 -7.68 1.86
CA GLU A 201 -15.13 -7.73 0.66
C GLU A 201 -15.01 -6.47 -0.21
N GLN A 202 -14.53 -5.35 0.36
CA GLN A 202 -14.51 -4.03 -0.27
C GLN A 202 -13.11 -3.49 -0.57
N HIS A 203 -12.03 -4.11 -0.05
CA HIS A 203 -10.67 -3.65 -0.33
C HIS A 203 -9.60 -4.69 -0.07
N TRP A 204 -8.45 -4.52 -0.73
CA TRP A 204 -7.20 -5.23 -0.49
C TRP A 204 -6.10 -4.21 -0.18
N ASP A 205 -5.51 -4.30 1.01
CA ASP A 205 -4.27 -3.62 1.33
C ASP A 205 -3.11 -4.57 1.03
N LEU A 206 -2.29 -4.19 0.06
CA LEU A 206 -1.19 -4.99 -0.45
C LEU A 206 0.13 -4.28 -0.17
N TRP A 207 1.04 -5.00 0.47
CA TRP A 207 2.44 -4.64 0.54
C TRP A 207 3.20 -5.40 -0.54
N MET A 208 3.95 -4.65 -1.35
CA MET A 208 4.75 -5.23 -2.43
C MET A 208 6.22 -5.25 -2.03
N SER A 209 6.85 -6.41 -2.17
CA SER A 209 8.28 -6.58 -1.98
C SER A 209 8.88 -7.36 -3.15
N CYS A 210 10.18 -7.16 -3.38
CA CYS A 210 10.94 -7.99 -4.28
C CYS A 210 12.33 -8.18 -3.69
N GLU A 211 12.78 -9.42 -3.62
CA GLU A 211 14.01 -9.77 -2.93
C GLU A 211 14.71 -10.95 -3.62
N ILE A 212 16.03 -11.00 -3.41
CA ILE A 212 16.86 -12.16 -3.75
C ILE A 212 17.35 -12.77 -2.45
N GLU A 213 17.10 -14.05 -2.25
CA GLU A 213 17.68 -14.87 -1.19
C GLU A 213 18.84 -15.68 -1.76
N PRO A 214 20.08 -15.19 -1.63
CA PRO A 214 21.23 -15.85 -2.24
C PRO A 214 21.61 -17.14 -1.54
N ARG A 215 22.19 -18.08 -2.29
CA ARG A 215 22.79 -19.30 -1.74
C ARG A 215 24.15 -18.95 -1.14
N LEU A 216 24.18 -18.80 0.18
CA LEU A 216 25.39 -18.52 0.94
C LEU A 216 25.94 -19.77 1.63
N PRO A 217 27.28 -19.87 1.81
CA PRO A 217 27.87 -20.85 2.71
C PRO A 217 27.26 -20.73 4.13
N PRO A 218 27.03 -21.85 4.84
CA PRO A 218 26.34 -21.85 6.15
C PRO A 218 26.97 -20.91 7.18
N ASP A 219 28.30 -20.78 7.17
CA ASP A 219 28.99 -19.90 8.10
C ASP A 219 28.71 -18.42 7.83
N LEU A 220 28.56 -18.03 6.55
CA LEU A 220 28.24 -16.66 6.15
C LEU A 220 26.76 -16.32 6.26
N ALA A 221 25.88 -17.31 6.07
CA ALA A 221 24.45 -17.14 6.27
C ALA A 221 24.12 -16.64 7.68
N LYS A 222 24.82 -17.15 8.71
CA LYS A 222 24.66 -16.73 10.12
C LYS A 222 24.99 -15.26 10.34
N TRP A 223 26.01 -14.73 9.64
CA TRP A 223 26.39 -13.32 9.74
C TRP A 223 25.39 -12.39 9.06
N CYS A 224 24.62 -12.92 8.11
CA CYS A 224 23.60 -12.15 7.43
C CYS A 224 22.32 -12.02 8.27
N GLU A 225 22.18 -12.70 9.41
CA GLU A 225 20.99 -12.56 10.25
C GLU A 225 20.83 -11.14 10.83
N PRO A 226 19.60 -10.58 10.84
CA PRO A 226 18.36 -11.17 10.33
C PRO A 226 18.12 -10.94 8.82
N GLN A 227 18.94 -10.15 8.14
CA GLN A 227 18.80 -9.75 6.73
C GLN A 227 19.54 -10.70 5.78
N HIS A 228 18.94 -11.86 5.54
CA HIS A 228 19.46 -12.89 4.64
C HIS A 228 19.14 -12.63 3.16
N THR A 229 18.49 -11.52 2.83
CA THR A 229 18.09 -11.18 1.46
C THR A 229 18.64 -9.85 0.98
N ILE A 230 18.63 -9.69 -0.34
CA ILE A 230 19.00 -8.48 -1.07
C ILE A 230 17.70 -7.89 -1.62
N PRO A 231 17.18 -6.81 -1.02
CA PRO A 231 15.96 -6.17 -1.50
C PRO A 231 16.18 -5.44 -2.82
N LEU A 232 15.19 -5.51 -3.69
CA LEU A 232 15.05 -4.61 -4.83
C LEU A 232 14.10 -3.49 -4.41
N ALA A 233 14.49 -2.24 -4.65
CA ALA A 233 13.71 -1.09 -4.22
C ALA A 233 13.46 -0.09 -5.35
N ARG A 234 12.41 0.70 -5.14
CA ARG A 234 11.98 1.80 -5.98
C ARG A 234 11.55 2.94 -5.07
N THR A 235 11.93 4.17 -5.41
CA THR A 235 11.64 5.36 -4.60
C THR A 235 10.31 6.03 -4.96
N GLN A 236 9.84 5.85 -6.20
CA GLN A 236 8.63 6.51 -6.71
C GLN A 236 7.73 5.55 -7.45
N TRP A 237 6.42 5.72 -7.33
CA TRP A 237 5.43 4.83 -7.94
C TRP A 237 4.40 5.63 -8.76
N PRO A 238 4.82 6.37 -9.81
CA PRO A 238 3.92 7.25 -10.55
C PRO A 238 2.76 6.48 -11.19
N GLU A 239 2.99 5.28 -11.73
CA GLU A 239 1.94 4.48 -12.36
C GLU A 239 0.92 3.90 -11.36
N LEU A 240 1.30 3.78 -10.08
CA LEU A 240 0.47 3.25 -9.00
C LEU A 240 0.09 4.31 -7.97
N ALA A 241 0.28 5.60 -8.30
CA ALA A 241 0.09 6.71 -7.36
C ALA A 241 -1.36 6.75 -6.82
N ALA A 242 -2.34 6.40 -7.66
CA ALA A 242 -3.75 6.32 -7.28
C ALA A 242 -4.07 5.24 -6.22
N PHE A 243 -3.23 4.22 -6.10
CA PHE A 243 -3.41 3.13 -5.12
C PHE A 243 -2.55 3.31 -3.88
N ARG A 244 -1.63 4.28 -3.87
CA ARG A 244 -0.65 4.44 -2.79
C ARG A 244 -1.36 4.92 -1.52
N ARG A 245 -1.09 4.27 -0.39
CA ARG A 245 -1.54 4.77 0.91
C ARG A 245 -0.74 6.02 1.28
N ARG A 246 -1.43 7.14 1.55
CA ARG A 246 -0.80 8.45 1.84
C ARG A 246 -0.02 8.46 3.17
N ASP A 247 -0.28 7.52 4.07
CA ASP A 247 0.04 7.67 5.49
C ASP A 247 1.25 6.86 6.00
N GLU A 248 2.15 6.41 5.11
CA GLU A 248 3.33 5.65 5.54
C GLU A 248 4.61 6.49 5.51
N GLN A 249 5.20 6.68 6.70
CA GLN A 249 6.52 7.28 6.95
C GLN A 249 7.71 6.49 6.35
N LYS A 250 7.45 5.48 5.50
CA LYS A 250 8.46 4.55 4.98
C LYS A 250 8.52 4.60 3.44
N PRO A 251 9.43 5.37 2.85
CA PRO A 251 9.51 5.55 1.40
C PRO A 251 9.87 4.28 0.59
N TYR A 252 10.33 3.20 1.24
CA TYR A 252 10.84 1.99 0.58
C TYR A 252 9.97 0.74 0.80
N GLU A 253 8.89 0.84 1.57
CA GLU A 253 7.93 -0.24 1.80
C GLU A 253 6.57 0.23 1.27
N PRO A 254 6.28 0.06 -0.03
CA PRO A 254 5.08 0.63 -0.60
C PRO A 254 3.87 -0.24 -0.25
N SER A 255 2.97 0.31 0.58
CA SER A 255 1.62 -0.23 0.79
C SER A 255 0.62 0.43 -0.16
N PHE A 256 -0.22 -0.40 -0.78
CA PHE A 256 -1.24 -0.02 -1.74
C PHE A 256 -2.61 -0.47 -1.26
N ARG A 257 -3.64 0.34 -1.51
CA ARG A 257 -5.04 0.02 -1.23
C ARG A 257 -5.81 -0.06 -2.53
N CYS A 258 -6.41 -1.22 -2.77
CA CYS A 258 -7.29 -1.47 -3.91
C CYS A 258 -8.73 -1.54 -3.41
N MET A 259 -9.59 -0.61 -3.83
CA MET A 259 -11.01 -0.59 -3.44
C MET A 259 -11.85 -1.45 -4.38
N GLY A 260 -12.17 -2.67 -3.97
CA GLY A 260 -13.00 -3.59 -4.73
C GLY A 260 -12.28 -4.37 -5.84
N PRO A 261 -12.96 -5.39 -6.41
CA PRO A 261 -12.44 -6.26 -7.47
C PRO A 261 -11.81 -5.53 -8.66
N HIS A 262 -12.47 -4.50 -9.18
CA HIS A 262 -12.02 -3.78 -10.37
C HIS A 262 -10.72 -3.00 -10.11
N ALA A 263 -10.63 -2.33 -8.96
CA ALA A 263 -9.42 -1.63 -8.55
C ALA A 263 -8.23 -2.58 -8.37
N LEU A 264 -8.48 -3.77 -7.82
CA LEU A 264 -7.45 -4.81 -7.70
C LEU A 264 -6.97 -5.24 -9.08
N ASP A 265 -7.86 -5.46 -10.04
CA ASP A 265 -7.49 -5.85 -11.41
C ASP A 265 -6.67 -4.77 -12.11
N GLN A 266 -7.10 -3.51 -11.99
CA GLN A 266 -6.39 -2.37 -12.55
C GLN A 266 -5.00 -2.23 -11.91
N PHE A 267 -4.92 -2.35 -10.58
CA PHE A 267 -3.65 -2.33 -9.85
C PHE A 267 -2.72 -3.46 -10.32
N LEU A 268 -3.21 -4.71 -10.36
CA LEU A 268 -2.43 -5.86 -10.79
C LEU A 268 -1.95 -5.69 -12.25
N GLY A 269 -2.79 -5.15 -13.13
CA GLY A 269 -2.42 -4.85 -14.51
C GLY A 269 -1.29 -3.82 -14.61
N LEU A 270 -1.43 -2.67 -13.93
CA LEU A 270 -0.42 -1.61 -13.93
C LEU A 270 0.89 -2.07 -13.26
N TYR A 271 0.79 -2.79 -12.14
CA TYR A 271 1.94 -3.37 -11.46
C TYR A 271 2.67 -4.36 -12.37
N THR A 272 1.93 -5.23 -13.06
CA THR A 272 2.51 -6.21 -13.99
C THR A 272 3.21 -5.54 -15.16
N GLN A 273 2.61 -4.52 -15.76
CA GLN A 273 3.23 -3.77 -16.86
C GLN A 273 4.56 -3.15 -16.42
N TRP A 274 4.59 -2.50 -15.26
CA TRP A 274 5.83 -1.95 -14.70
C TRP A 274 6.84 -3.05 -14.38
N ALA A 275 6.41 -4.12 -13.69
CA ALA A 275 7.31 -5.17 -13.23
C ALA A 275 7.92 -5.95 -14.40
N VAL A 276 7.18 -6.17 -15.50
CA VAL A 276 7.75 -6.75 -16.72
C VAL A 276 8.76 -5.82 -17.38
N ARG A 277 8.50 -4.51 -17.37
CA ARG A 277 9.35 -3.51 -18.03
C ARG A 277 10.65 -3.26 -17.27
N GLU A 278 10.58 -3.10 -15.96
CA GLU A 278 11.70 -2.64 -15.13
C GLU A 278 12.25 -3.73 -14.21
N LEU A 279 11.37 -4.47 -13.52
CA LEU A 279 11.78 -5.40 -12.46
C LEU A 279 12.34 -6.70 -13.02
N LEU A 280 11.67 -7.30 -14.00
CA LEU A 280 12.03 -8.58 -14.58
C LEU A 280 13.41 -8.56 -15.26
N PRO A 281 13.77 -7.56 -16.07
CA PRO A 281 15.11 -7.48 -16.65
C PRO A 281 16.21 -7.39 -15.59
N LEU A 282 15.97 -6.68 -14.49
CA LEU A 282 16.92 -6.60 -13.38
C LEU A 282 17.08 -7.95 -12.68
N LEU A 283 15.97 -8.66 -12.43
CA LEU A 283 16.00 -9.99 -11.84
C LEU A 283 16.67 -11.02 -12.76
N ASP A 284 16.39 -10.97 -14.07
CA ASP A 284 17.04 -11.84 -15.07
C ASP A 284 18.55 -11.57 -15.14
N GLY A 285 18.94 -10.30 -15.06
CA GLY A 285 20.35 -9.90 -14.96
C GLY A 285 21.05 -10.35 -13.68
N CYS A 286 20.29 -10.66 -12.63
CA CYS A 286 20.77 -11.20 -11.34
C CYS A 286 20.54 -12.71 -11.20
N ALA A 287 20.45 -13.46 -12.30
CA ALA A 287 20.28 -14.92 -12.25
C ALA A 287 21.53 -15.67 -11.73
N ASP A 288 22.71 -15.04 -11.80
CA ASP A 288 23.97 -15.59 -11.31
C ASP A 288 24.83 -14.53 -10.60
N LEU A 289 25.92 -14.98 -9.97
CA LEU A 289 26.82 -14.13 -9.20
C LEU A 289 27.52 -13.06 -10.05
N ALA A 290 27.93 -13.40 -11.27
CA ALA A 290 28.61 -12.46 -12.15
C ALA A 290 27.66 -11.33 -12.61
N GLY A 291 26.40 -11.69 -12.88
CA GLY A 291 25.30 -10.78 -13.18
C GLY A 291 25.00 -9.84 -12.04
N TYR A 292 24.82 -10.39 -10.84
CA TYR A 292 24.60 -9.60 -9.63
C TYR A 292 25.74 -8.60 -9.38
N LEU A 293 27.00 -9.03 -9.36
CA LEU A 293 28.13 -8.13 -9.05
C LEU A 293 28.25 -7.00 -10.09
N ARG A 294 27.96 -7.27 -11.36
CA ARG A 294 27.94 -6.26 -12.42
C ARG A 294 26.82 -5.22 -12.24
N LEU A 295 25.67 -5.62 -11.71
CA LEU A 295 24.50 -4.75 -11.53
C LEU A 295 24.53 -3.99 -10.20
N ASP A 296 24.93 -4.66 -9.13
CA ASP A 296 25.05 -4.05 -7.80
C ASP A 296 26.06 -2.90 -7.83
N GLY A 297 27.06 -2.91 -8.71
CA GLY A 297 28.07 -1.84 -8.85
C GLY A 297 27.63 -0.63 -9.69
N ARG A 298 26.39 -0.59 -10.20
CA ARG A 298 25.91 0.52 -11.03
C ARG A 298 25.27 1.61 -10.19
N GLU A 299 25.23 2.83 -10.75
CA GLU A 299 24.46 3.93 -10.19
C GLU A 299 22.98 3.55 -10.14
N ALA A 300 22.33 3.84 -9.02
CA ALA A 300 20.94 3.48 -8.80
C ALA A 300 20.03 4.26 -9.78
N SER A 301 19.33 3.54 -10.65
CA SER A 301 18.20 4.14 -11.39
C SER A 301 17.10 4.50 -10.39
N PRO A 302 16.40 5.65 -10.56
CA PRO A 302 15.24 5.98 -9.74
C PRO A 302 14.06 4.99 -9.95
N GLU A 303 14.09 4.20 -11.02
CA GLU A 303 12.99 3.30 -11.40
C GLU A 303 12.98 1.98 -10.64
N VAL A 304 14.14 1.32 -10.52
CA VAL A 304 14.35 0.13 -9.66
C VAL A 304 15.85 -0.10 -9.49
N PHE A 305 16.29 -0.46 -8.28
CA PHE A 305 17.68 -0.74 -7.99
C PHE A 305 17.86 -1.80 -6.90
N LEU A 306 19.04 -2.42 -6.88
CA LEU A 306 19.47 -3.32 -5.81
C LEU A 306 19.83 -2.49 -4.58
N GLN A 307 19.14 -2.73 -3.46
CA GLN A 307 19.58 -2.15 -2.20
C GLN A 307 20.87 -2.85 -1.75
N ALA A 308 21.83 -2.06 -1.27
CA ALA A 308 22.99 -2.62 -0.62
C ALA A 308 22.52 -3.39 0.62
N ALA A 309 22.99 -4.63 0.75
CA ALA A 309 22.61 -5.55 1.81
C ALA A 309 23.82 -6.37 2.27
N VAL A 310 23.80 -6.83 3.53
CA VAL A 310 24.87 -7.67 4.10
C VAL A 310 25.06 -8.95 3.28
N ALA A 311 23.98 -9.57 2.82
CA ALA A 311 24.03 -10.75 1.96
C ALA A 311 24.75 -10.47 0.62
N GLY A 312 24.61 -9.25 0.08
CA GLY A 312 25.34 -8.79 -1.11
C GLY A 312 26.85 -8.65 -0.87
N LEU A 313 27.22 -8.10 0.29
CA LEU A 313 28.63 -8.01 0.71
C LEU A 313 29.25 -9.40 0.93
N ALA A 314 28.50 -10.34 1.51
CA ALA A 314 28.94 -11.72 1.70
C ALA A 314 29.20 -12.42 0.35
N LEU A 315 28.31 -12.23 -0.63
CA LEU A 315 28.52 -12.74 -1.99
C LEU A 315 29.77 -12.14 -2.66
N ALA A 316 29.94 -10.81 -2.58
CA ALA A 316 31.11 -10.14 -3.12
C ALA A 316 32.41 -10.62 -2.47
N HIS A 317 32.39 -10.85 -1.16
CA HIS A 317 33.51 -11.43 -0.44
C HIS A 317 33.83 -12.85 -0.93
N CYS A 318 32.83 -13.74 -1.03
CA CYS A 318 33.02 -15.10 -1.55
C CYS A 318 33.59 -15.12 -2.97
N ALA A 319 33.20 -14.13 -3.78
CA ALA A 319 33.68 -13.98 -5.15
C ALA A 319 35.11 -13.42 -5.26
N GLY A 320 35.68 -12.92 -4.16
CA GLY A 320 36.94 -12.17 -4.20
C GLY A 320 36.83 -10.87 -5.00
N ASP A 321 35.66 -10.22 -4.95
CA ASP A 321 35.38 -9.04 -5.78
C ASP A 321 36.31 -7.86 -5.40
N PRO A 322 37.12 -7.30 -6.32
CA PRO A 322 37.97 -6.17 -6.04
C PRO A 322 37.20 -4.90 -5.61
N ALA A 323 35.91 -4.80 -5.95
CA ALA A 323 35.07 -3.66 -5.56
C ALA A 323 34.47 -3.78 -4.15
N LEU A 324 34.82 -4.81 -3.35
CA LEU A 324 34.21 -5.08 -2.05
C LEU A 324 34.19 -3.86 -1.10
N ALA A 325 35.29 -3.11 -1.04
CA ALA A 325 35.39 -1.93 -0.18
C ALA A 325 34.40 -0.82 -0.60
N GLU A 326 34.25 -0.59 -1.90
CA GLU A 326 33.29 0.38 -2.45
C GLU A 326 31.85 -0.04 -2.16
N ARG A 327 31.53 -1.33 -2.30
CA ARG A 327 30.19 -1.86 -1.95
C ARG A 327 29.89 -1.69 -0.47
N ALA A 328 30.85 -1.95 0.40
CA ALA A 328 30.69 -1.77 1.85
C ALA A 328 30.48 -0.29 2.21
N GLN A 329 31.17 0.63 1.53
CA GLN A 329 30.95 2.07 1.70
C GLN A 329 29.53 2.47 1.29
N ARG A 330 29.03 2.00 0.14
CA ARG A 330 27.64 2.26 -0.29
C ARG A 330 26.62 1.70 0.69
N TYR A 331 26.86 0.51 1.22
CA TYR A 331 26.02 -0.07 2.28
C TYR A 331 25.99 0.82 3.53
N GLY A 332 27.13 1.36 3.96
CA GLY A 332 27.20 2.28 5.10
C GLY A 332 26.57 3.65 4.85
N GLN A 333 26.57 4.12 3.60
CA GLN A 333 25.97 5.41 3.19
C GLN A 333 24.47 5.32 2.90
N GLN A 334 23.96 4.12 2.61
CA GLN A 334 22.54 3.92 2.33
C GLN A 334 21.71 4.27 3.57
N ARG A 335 21.08 5.45 3.53
CA ARG A 335 20.08 5.86 4.52
C ARG A 335 18.85 4.97 4.39
N VAL A 336 18.82 3.87 5.13
CA VAL A 336 17.58 3.15 5.38
C VAL A 336 16.87 3.84 6.55
N PRO A 337 15.67 4.42 6.37
CA PRO A 337 14.83 4.82 7.49
C PRO A 337 14.40 3.53 8.17
N ASN A 338 15.08 3.15 9.26
CA ASN A 338 14.68 2.00 10.05
C ASN A 338 13.71 2.49 11.14
N PRO A 339 12.45 2.01 11.18
CA PRO A 339 11.47 2.38 12.21
C PRO A 339 11.78 1.80 13.60
N ARG A 340 12.89 1.05 13.76
CA ARG A 340 13.27 0.42 15.05
C ARG A 340 14.77 0.66 15.35
N PRO A 341 15.10 1.57 16.28
CA PRO A 341 16.48 1.88 16.69
C PRO A 341 17.30 0.65 17.11
N GLU A 342 16.64 -0.36 17.68
CA GLU A 342 17.27 -1.59 18.14
C GLU A 342 17.79 -2.52 17.01
N LEU A 343 17.24 -2.44 15.80
CA LEU A 343 17.80 -3.14 14.63
C LEU A 343 19.01 -2.38 14.03
N PHE A 344 19.07 -1.06 14.21
CA PHE A 344 20.21 -0.24 13.79
C PHE A 344 21.48 -0.60 14.59
N HIS A 345 21.35 -0.83 15.91
CA HIS A 345 22.45 -1.31 16.75
C HIS A 345 22.95 -2.71 16.36
N ARG A 346 22.06 -3.63 15.96
CA ARG A 346 22.47 -4.92 15.38
C ARG A 346 23.16 -4.78 14.03
N ARG A 347 22.73 -3.84 13.16
CA ARG A 347 23.41 -3.56 11.88
C ARG A 347 24.82 -2.99 12.07
N LEU A 348 25.02 -2.10 13.05
CA LEU A 348 26.36 -1.60 13.40
C LEU A 348 27.24 -2.70 14.01
N GLY A 349 26.66 -3.58 14.85
CA GLY A 349 27.34 -4.78 15.34
C GLY A 349 27.69 -5.77 14.22
N GLY A 350 26.80 -5.92 13.22
CA GLY A 350 27.03 -6.70 12.01
C GLY A 350 28.10 -6.10 11.11
N LEU A 351 28.13 -4.79 10.92
CA LEU A 351 29.17 -4.08 10.16
C LEU A 351 30.54 -4.15 10.83
N ALA A 352 30.59 -3.92 12.15
CA ALA A 352 31.84 -4.04 12.93
C ALA A 352 32.34 -5.49 12.96
N GLY A 353 31.44 -6.46 13.16
CA GLY A 353 31.76 -7.89 13.12
C GLY A 353 32.18 -8.36 11.72
N PHE A 354 31.50 -7.91 10.67
CA PHE A 354 31.84 -8.18 9.27
C PHE A 354 33.21 -7.58 8.94
N ALA A 355 33.45 -6.32 9.27
CA ALA A 355 34.73 -5.66 9.04
C ALA A 355 35.88 -6.35 9.80
N GLN A 356 35.65 -6.74 11.06
CA GLN A 356 36.62 -7.46 11.87
C GLN A 356 36.90 -8.88 11.35
N TYR A 357 35.87 -9.61 10.91
CA TYR A 357 35.98 -10.96 10.36
C TYR A 357 36.70 -10.97 9.00
N PHE A 358 36.47 -9.96 8.17
CA PHE A 358 37.07 -9.83 6.83
C PHE A 358 38.33 -8.94 6.78
N GLY A 359 38.86 -8.54 7.94
CA GLY A 359 40.08 -7.73 8.02
C GLY A 359 39.96 -6.33 7.41
N MET A 360 38.74 -5.82 7.25
CA MET A 360 38.49 -4.46 6.76
C MET A 360 38.62 -3.47 7.91
N GLN A 361 39.40 -2.40 7.73
CA GLN A 361 39.44 -1.32 8.72
C GLN A 361 38.13 -0.55 8.69
N ALA A 362 37.29 -0.71 9.72
CA ALA A 362 36.12 0.13 9.92
C ALA A 362 36.57 1.56 10.24
N GLN A 363 36.53 2.46 9.27
CA GLN A 363 36.58 3.89 9.57
C GLN A 363 35.24 4.27 10.21
N ALA A 364 35.29 4.67 11.48
CA ALA A 364 34.12 5.17 12.19
C ALA A 364 33.52 6.36 11.41
N PRO A 365 32.20 6.41 11.18
CA PRO A 365 31.57 7.59 10.63
C PRO A 365 31.78 8.75 11.61
N ARG A 366 32.33 9.86 11.10
CA ARG A 366 32.47 11.13 11.85
C ARG A 366 31.15 11.86 11.95
#